data_AF-A0A497EQH4-F1
#
_entry.id   AF-A0A497EQH4-F1
#
_cell.length_a   1.000
_cell.length_b   1.000
_cell.length_c   1.000
_cell.angle_alpha   90.00
_cell.angle_beta   90.00
_cell.angle_gamma   90.00
#
_symmetry.space_group_name_H-M   'P 1'
#
loop_
_entity.id
_entity.type
_entity.pdbx_description
1 polymer ?
#
loop_
_entity_poly.entity_id
_entity_poly.type
_entity_poly.pdbx_seq_one_letter_code
_entity_poly.pdbx_strand_id
1 'polypeptide(L)'
;MGTELGSDGDYVFSATDFVPITPEGKEFYEKFKKKYGIEPSYHAARDYSMGMMLQQAIEAVGSLDQDKLLEYFMSGVKFKTLFGEITIGSYRDLKGITWPPSYYIVQWQNGKMVVVLPEDYAQAKPIFPMPSWEERGG
;
A
#
# COMPACT_ATOMS: atom_id res chain seq x y z
N MET A 1 6.80 3.61 -15.15
CA MET A 1 7.24 5.02 -15.21
C MET A 1 8.75 5.14 -15.08
N GLY A 2 9.39 4.59 -14.04
CA GLY A 2 10.86 4.63 -13.94
C GLY A 2 11.62 3.78 -14.98
N THR A 3 11.15 2.56 -15.27
CA THR A 3 11.81 1.68 -16.28
C THR A 3 11.74 2.22 -17.70
N GLU A 4 10.65 2.92 -18.04
CA GLU A 4 10.44 3.48 -19.38
C GLU A 4 11.32 4.71 -19.65
N LEU A 5 11.76 5.40 -18.60
CA LEU A 5 12.58 6.61 -18.66
C LEU A 5 14.08 6.35 -18.50
N GLY A 6 14.48 5.12 -18.17
CA GLY A 6 15.89 4.79 -17.93
C GLY A 6 16.53 5.66 -16.84
N SER A 7 17.74 6.15 -17.08
CA SER A 7 18.51 7.00 -16.16
C SER A 7 17.82 8.33 -15.82
N ASP A 8 16.92 8.81 -16.68
CA ASP A 8 16.24 10.09 -16.48
C ASP A 8 15.14 10.00 -15.41
N GLY A 9 14.68 8.77 -15.13
CA GLY A 9 13.71 8.49 -14.07
C GLY A 9 14.33 8.35 -12.69
N ASP A 10 15.67 8.22 -12.59
CA ASP A 10 16.35 8.12 -11.30
C ASP A 10 16.25 9.43 -10.50
N TYR A 11 16.38 9.32 -9.18
CA TYR A 11 16.29 10.38 -8.18
C TYR A 11 14.88 10.98 -7.96
N VAL A 12 13.89 10.62 -8.79
CA VAL A 12 12.51 11.06 -8.63
C VAL A 12 11.87 10.48 -7.37
N PHE A 13 11.33 11.35 -6.53
CA PHE A 13 10.54 10.99 -5.36
C PHE A 13 9.07 10.75 -5.73
N SER A 14 8.44 9.80 -5.03
CA SER A 14 7.00 9.59 -5.05
C SER A 14 6.51 9.22 -3.64
N ALA A 15 5.20 9.25 -3.44
CA ALA A 15 4.56 8.82 -2.22
C ALA A 15 3.57 7.71 -2.54
N THR A 16 3.60 6.63 -1.76
CA THR A 16 2.67 5.52 -1.89
C THR A 16 2.27 5.01 -0.52
N ASP A 17 1.03 4.57 -0.39
CA ASP A 17 0.50 3.92 0.81
C ASP A 17 0.72 2.40 0.79
N PHE A 18 1.23 1.83 -0.31
CA PHE A 18 1.51 0.40 -0.42
C PHE A 18 2.89 0.12 -0.99
N VAL A 19 3.68 -0.65 -0.23
CA VAL A 19 4.89 -1.32 -0.68
C VAL A 19 4.88 -2.76 -0.15
N PRO A 20 5.27 -3.77 -0.94
CA PRO A 20 5.21 -5.18 -0.55
C PRO A 20 6.38 -5.55 0.38
N ILE A 21 6.46 -4.91 1.55
CA ILE A 21 7.54 -5.14 2.53
C ILE A 21 7.12 -6.09 3.66
N THR A 22 5.82 -6.16 3.97
CA THR A 22 5.25 -7.12 4.92
C THR A 22 5.13 -8.52 4.29
N PRO A 23 5.13 -9.61 5.09
CA PRO A 23 4.91 -10.96 4.58
C PRO A 23 3.62 -11.09 3.74
N GLU A 24 2.52 -10.53 4.22
CA GLU A 24 1.22 -10.54 3.55
C GLU A 24 1.25 -9.72 2.25
N GLY A 25 1.90 -8.55 2.28
CA GLY A 25 2.09 -7.70 1.11
C GLY A 25 2.92 -8.38 0.02
N LYS A 26 3.98 -9.11 0.41
CA LYS A 26 4.80 -9.93 -0.51
C LYS A 26 3.99 -11.09 -1.09
N GLU A 27 3.24 -11.80 -0.25
CA GLU A 27 2.41 -12.90 -0.71
C GLU A 27 1.33 -12.43 -1.71
N PHE A 28 0.67 -11.31 -1.43
CA PHE A 28 -0.26 -10.66 -2.35
C PHE A 28 0.44 -10.31 -3.67
N TYR A 29 1.60 -9.67 -3.60
CA TYR A 29 2.37 -9.26 -4.78
C TYR A 29 2.71 -10.44 -5.70
N GLU A 30 3.27 -11.52 -5.13
CA GLU A 30 3.63 -12.72 -5.89
C GLU A 30 2.40 -13.42 -6.50
N LYS A 31 1.31 -13.54 -5.73
CA LYS A 31 0.05 -14.13 -6.22
C LYS A 31 -0.56 -13.29 -7.34
N PHE A 32 -0.55 -11.96 -7.21
CA PHE A 32 -1.08 -11.05 -8.21
C PHE A 32 -0.28 -11.12 -9.51
N LYS A 33 1.06 -11.04 -9.40
CA LYS A 33 1.98 -11.15 -10.54
C LYS A 33 1.85 -12.48 -11.26
N LYS A 34 1.75 -13.59 -10.51
CA LYS A 34 1.52 -14.93 -11.08
C LYS A 34 0.18 -15.04 -11.81
N LYS A 35 -0.89 -14.41 -11.29
CA LYS A 35 -2.24 -14.52 -11.85
C LYS A 35 -2.46 -13.63 -13.08
N TYR A 36 -1.94 -12.41 -13.06
CA TYR A 36 -2.24 -11.39 -14.07
C TYR A 36 -1.06 -11.05 -14.98
N GLY A 37 0.15 -11.53 -14.68
CA GLY A 37 1.35 -11.26 -15.47
C GLY A 37 1.87 -9.83 -15.35
N ILE A 38 1.29 -9.02 -14.46
CA ILE A 38 1.65 -7.62 -14.21
C ILE A 38 1.81 -7.38 -12.71
N GLU A 39 2.57 -6.36 -12.34
CA GLU A 39 2.76 -5.97 -10.96
C GLU A 39 1.50 -5.25 -10.43
N PRO A 40 1.07 -5.52 -9.18
CA PRO A 40 -0.09 -4.85 -8.63
C PRO A 40 0.19 -3.35 -8.40
N SER A 41 -0.81 -2.53 -8.71
CA SER A 41 -0.84 -1.15 -8.24
C SER A 41 -1.28 -1.09 -6.77
N TYR A 42 -1.02 0.03 -6.11
CA TYR A 42 -1.56 0.27 -4.77
C TYR A 42 -3.10 0.24 -4.73
N HIS A 43 -3.77 0.61 -5.83
CA HIS A 43 -5.22 0.46 -5.98
C HIS A 43 -5.65 -1.00 -5.91
N ALA A 44 -4.95 -1.90 -6.61
CA ALA A 44 -5.24 -3.33 -6.54
C ALA A 44 -5.04 -3.89 -5.12
N ALA A 45 -4.02 -3.43 -4.41
CA ALA A 45 -3.80 -3.81 -3.01
C ALA A 45 -4.94 -3.31 -2.09
N ARG A 46 -5.45 -2.10 -2.33
CA ARG A 46 -6.57 -1.52 -1.59
C ARG A 46 -7.86 -2.30 -1.80
N ASP A 47 -8.21 -2.59 -3.06
CA ASP A 47 -9.41 -3.35 -3.38
C ASP A 47 -9.35 -4.77 -2.82
N TYR A 48 -8.17 -5.41 -2.87
CA TYR A 48 -7.95 -6.71 -2.23
C TYR A 48 -8.16 -6.64 -0.72
N SER A 49 -7.67 -5.59 -0.07
CA SER A 49 -7.86 -5.35 1.35
C SER A 49 -9.34 -5.18 1.73
N MET A 50 -10.14 -4.51 0.89
CA MET A 50 -11.60 -4.44 1.09
C MET A 50 -12.25 -5.84 1.02
N GLY A 51 -11.79 -6.69 0.10
CA GLY A 51 -12.21 -8.09 0.05
C GLY A 51 -11.86 -8.86 1.33
N MET A 52 -10.65 -8.66 1.88
CA MET A 52 -10.24 -9.25 3.16
C MET A 52 -11.14 -8.80 4.31
N MET A 53 -11.53 -7.53 4.35
CA MET A 53 -12.44 -7.00 5.39
C MET A 53 -13.82 -7.64 5.29
N LEU A 54 -14.36 -7.77 4.06
CA LEU A 54 -15.64 -8.42 3.82
C LEU A 54 -15.62 -9.89 4.24
N GLN A 55 -14.56 -10.63 3.89
CA GLN A 55 -14.39 -12.01 4.31
C GLN A 55 -14.42 -12.14 5.84
N GLN A 56 -13.63 -11.32 6.55
CA GLN A 56 -13.60 -11.30 8.02
C GLN A 56 -14.98 -11.02 8.62
N ALA A 57 -15.73 -10.07 8.05
CA ALA A 57 -17.09 -9.75 8.50
C ALA A 57 -18.05 -10.93 8.31
N ILE A 58 -18.01 -11.58 7.15
CA ILE A 58 -18.85 -12.76 6.85
C ILE A 58 -18.54 -13.91 7.81
N GLU A 59 -17.26 -14.19 8.05
CA GLU A 59 -16.81 -15.23 8.97
C GLU A 59 -17.25 -14.95 10.42
N ALA A 60 -17.19 -13.69 10.85
CA ALA A 60 -17.57 -13.29 12.20
C ALA A 60 -19.09 -13.27 12.43
N VAL A 61 -19.85 -12.78 11.46
CA VAL A 61 -21.31 -12.66 11.54
C VAL A 61 -22.00 -14.00 11.24
N GLY A 62 -21.39 -14.85 10.42
CA GLY A 62 -21.98 -16.10 9.95
C GLY A 62 -23.17 -15.89 9.00
N SER A 63 -23.22 -14.74 8.31
CA SER A 63 -24.33 -14.37 7.42
C SER A 63 -23.85 -13.48 6.29
N LEU A 64 -24.62 -13.48 5.20
CA LEU A 64 -24.50 -12.54 4.09
C LEU A 64 -25.55 -11.42 4.17
N ASP A 65 -26.31 -11.35 5.26
CA ASP A 65 -27.28 -10.31 5.50
C ASP A 65 -26.59 -8.93 5.56
N GLN A 66 -27.03 -8.02 4.69
CA GLN A 66 -26.38 -6.73 4.50
C GLN A 66 -26.40 -5.88 5.78
N ASP A 67 -27.51 -5.88 6.52
CA ASP A 67 -27.65 -5.05 7.72
C ASP A 67 -26.75 -5.56 8.83
N LYS A 68 -26.67 -6.89 9.02
CA LYS A 68 -25.75 -7.49 10.01
C LYS A 68 -24.29 -7.25 9.67
N LEU A 69 -23.93 -7.36 8.38
CA LEU A 69 -22.58 -7.05 7.94
C LEU A 69 -22.26 -5.57 8.20
N LEU A 70 -23.18 -4.68 7.84
CA LEU A 70 -23.00 -3.23 8.03
C LEU A 70 -22.83 -2.87 9.52
N GLU A 71 -23.63 -3.46 10.39
CA GLU A 71 -23.52 -3.32 11.85
C GLU A 71 -22.15 -3.78 12.35
N TYR A 72 -21.69 -4.95 11.89
CA TYR A 72 -20.37 -5.46 12.25
C TYR A 72 -19.24 -4.55 11.75
N PHE A 73 -19.34 -4.07 10.51
CA PHE A 73 -18.38 -3.12 9.95
C PHE A 73 -18.30 -1.83 10.76
N MET A 74 -19.42 -1.33 11.30
CA MET A 74 -19.48 -0.10 12.11
C MET A 74 -19.21 -0.31 13.60
N SER A 75 -18.99 -1.54 14.05
CA SER A 75 -18.80 -1.87 15.46
C SER A 75 -17.49 -1.35 16.07
N GLY A 76 -16.60 -0.77 15.26
CA GLY A 76 -15.24 -0.42 15.67
C GLY A 76 -14.29 -1.61 15.73
N VAL A 77 -14.67 -2.77 15.17
CA VAL A 77 -13.80 -3.93 15.05
C VAL A 77 -12.56 -3.62 14.21
N LYS A 78 -11.46 -4.30 14.55
CA LYS A 78 -10.18 -4.22 13.84
C LYS A 78 -10.12 -5.26 12.73
N PHE A 79 -10.13 -4.80 11.49
CA PHE A 79 -9.90 -5.64 10.33
C PHE A 79 -8.41 -5.71 10.00
N LYS A 80 -7.90 -6.92 9.78
CA LYS A 80 -6.54 -7.12 9.28
C LYS A 80 -6.52 -6.95 7.77
N THR A 81 -5.62 -6.11 7.25
CA THR A 81 -5.48 -5.84 5.82
C THR A 81 -4.00 -5.80 5.39
N LEU A 82 -3.74 -5.63 4.09
CA LEU A 82 -2.38 -5.43 3.59
C LEU A 82 -1.73 -4.12 4.07
N PHE A 83 -2.54 -3.16 4.53
CA PHE A 83 -2.11 -1.86 5.03
C PHE A 83 -1.97 -1.82 6.55
N GLY A 84 -2.27 -2.94 7.24
CA GLY A 84 -2.35 -3.01 8.70
C GLY A 84 -3.79 -3.10 9.21
N GLU A 85 -3.99 -2.76 10.49
CA GLU A 85 -5.31 -2.81 11.13
C GLU A 85 -6.15 -1.60 10.77
N ILE A 86 -7.34 -1.82 10.20
CA ILE A 86 -8.31 -0.77 9.90
C ILE A 86 -9.52 -0.93 10.80
N THR A 87 -10.01 0.17 11.37
CA THR A 87 -11.30 0.18 12.09
C THR A 87 -12.27 1.11 11.39
N ILE A 88 -13.55 0.74 11.40
CA ILE A 88 -14.64 1.59 10.93
C ILE A 88 -15.66 1.67 12.08
N GLY A 89 -15.79 2.83 12.69
CA GLY A 89 -16.80 3.11 13.73
C GLY A 89 -17.98 3.92 13.19
N SER A 90 -17.77 4.67 12.11
CA SER A 90 -18.82 5.41 11.42
C SER A 90 -18.37 5.73 10.00
N TYR A 91 -19.24 5.51 9.02
CA TYR A 91 -19.04 5.95 7.65
C TYR A 91 -19.36 7.44 7.45
N ARG A 92 -20.01 8.07 8.43
CA ARG A 92 -20.39 9.50 8.42
C ARG A 92 -19.39 10.38 9.15
N ASP A 93 -18.51 9.79 9.96
CA ASP A 93 -17.48 10.48 10.70
C ASP A 93 -16.12 9.83 10.46
N LEU A 94 -15.27 10.54 9.72
CA LEU A 94 -13.90 10.10 9.43
C LEU A 94 -13.07 9.89 10.70
N LYS A 95 -13.42 10.53 11.83
CA LYS A 95 -12.76 10.27 13.13
C LYS A 95 -13.03 8.86 13.66
N GLY A 96 -14.13 8.26 13.24
CA GLY A 96 -14.46 6.87 13.54
C GLY A 96 -13.68 5.86 12.69
N ILE A 97 -12.91 6.31 11.69
CA ILE A 97 -12.13 5.44 10.82
C ILE A 97 -10.67 5.54 11.24
N THR A 98 -10.08 4.42 11.69
CA THR A 98 -8.63 4.32 11.82
C THR A 98 -8.10 3.68 10.55
N TRP A 99 -7.37 4.45 9.77
CA TRP A 99 -6.54 3.95 8.68
C TRP A 99 -5.08 4.08 9.11
N PRO A 100 -4.26 3.02 9.05
CA PRO A 100 -2.85 3.11 9.40
C PRO A 100 -2.17 4.22 8.59
N PRO A 101 -1.62 5.26 9.25
CA PRO A 101 -0.92 6.32 8.55
C PRO A 101 0.48 5.79 8.22
N SER A 102 0.65 5.14 7.08
CA SER A 102 1.98 4.93 6.53
C SER A 102 1.96 5.20 5.04
N TYR A 103 2.16 6.47 4.70
CA TYR A 103 2.70 6.78 3.39
C TYR A 103 4.21 6.54 3.44
N TYR A 104 4.67 5.72 2.53
CA TYR A 104 6.07 5.54 2.23
C TYR A 104 6.48 6.60 1.23
N ILE A 105 7.57 7.29 1.51
CA ILE A 105 8.26 8.05 0.48
C ILE A 105 9.18 7.07 -0.22
N VAL A 106 9.01 6.96 -1.54
CA VAL A 106 9.83 6.12 -2.39
C VAL A 106 10.66 6.98 -3.32
N GLN A 107 11.84 6.51 -3.68
CA GLN A 107 12.71 7.16 -4.65
C GLN A 107 13.15 6.12 -5.69
N TRP A 108 13.21 6.52 -6.96
CA TRP A 108 13.91 5.74 -7.97
C TRP A 108 15.43 5.87 -7.77
N GLN A 109 16.11 4.77 -7.52
CA GLN A 109 17.56 4.71 -7.38
C GLN A 109 18.09 3.52 -8.17
N ASN A 110 19.02 3.77 -9.10
CA ASN A 110 19.64 2.75 -9.93
C ASN A 110 18.58 1.89 -10.67
N GLY A 111 17.56 2.54 -11.23
CA GLY A 111 16.47 1.88 -11.97
C GLY A 111 15.50 1.06 -11.12
N LYS A 112 15.54 1.17 -9.79
CA LYS A 112 14.62 0.49 -8.87
C LYS A 112 13.92 1.49 -7.96
N MET A 113 12.62 1.28 -7.73
CA MET A 113 11.87 2.04 -6.75
C MET A 113 12.12 1.49 -5.34
N VAL A 114 12.67 2.30 -4.45
CA VAL A 114 13.02 1.92 -3.07
C VAL A 114 12.34 2.83 -2.06
N VAL A 115 11.96 2.29 -0.90
CA VAL A 115 11.46 3.09 0.23
C VAL A 115 12.61 3.85 0.87
N VAL A 116 12.46 5.16 1.04
CA VAL A 116 13.46 6.03 1.68
C VAL A 116 12.98 6.63 2.99
N LEU A 117 11.66 6.74 3.21
CA LEU A 117 11.06 7.16 4.48
C LEU A 117 9.74 6.41 4.73
N PRO A 118 9.31 6.26 6.00
CA PRO A 118 10.03 6.61 7.23
C PRO A 118 11.22 5.68 7.51
N GLU A 119 12.17 6.11 8.35
CA GLU A 119 13.46 5.41 8.56
C GLU A 119 13.31 3.95 8.98
N ASP A 120 12.31 3.64 9.80
CA ASP A 120 12.02 2.27 10.28
C ASP A 120 11.74 1.26 9.15
N TYR A 121 11.33 1.77 7.98
CA TYR A 121 11.02 0.97 6.79
C TYR A 121 11.90 1.33 5.59
N ALA A 122 12.90 2.20 5.76
CA ALA A 122 13.76 2.65 4.69
C ALA A 122 14.67 1.52 4.19
N GLN A 123 14.61 1.25 2.89
CA GLN A 123 15.48 0.30 2.18
C GLN A 123 16.77 0.99 1.70
N ALA A 124 16.73 2.31 1.54
CA ALA A 124 17.87 3.14 1.16
C ALA A 124 17.75 4.54 1.77
N LYS A 125 18.86 5.28 1.82
CA LYS A 125 18.83 6.71 2.18
C LYS A 125 18.31 7.52 0.99
N PRO A 126 17.54 8.61 1.22
CA PRO A 126 17.16 9.52 0.15
C PRO A 126 18.41 10.20 -0.44
N ILE A 127 18.47 10.30 -1.77
CA ILE A 127 19.50 11.06 -2.49
C ILE A 127 18.94 12.46 -2.72
N PHE A 128 19.45 13.44 -1.96
CA PHE A 128 19.05 14.84 -2.05
C PHE A 128 20.23 15.78 -1.70
N PRO A 129 20.48 16.85 -2.49
CA PRO A 129 19.84 17.15 -3.77
C PRO A 129 20.17 16.08 -4.82
N MET A 130 19.33 15.95 -5.85
CA MET A 130 19.68 15.07 -6.98
C MET A 130 20.98 15.56 -7.64
N PRO A 131 21.85 14.67 -8.16
CA PRO A 131 23.05 15.09 -8.88
C PRO A 131 22.74 16.07 -10.03
N SER A 132 23.71 16.87 -10.42
CA SER A 132 23.57 17.77 -11.57
C SER A 132 23.34 17.00 -12.88
N TRP A 133 23.01 17.69 -13.96
CA TRP A 133 22.80 17.03 -15.25
C TRP A 133 24.11 16.48 -15.84
N GLU A 134 25.21 17.22 -15.67
CA GLU A 134 26.56 16.81 -16.08
C GLU A 134 27.01 15.51 -15.38
N GLU A 135 26.71 15.37 -14.08
CA GLU A 135 27.03 14.17 -13.30
C GLU A 135 26.19 12.93 -13.69
N ARG A 136 25.11 13.13 -14.46
CA ARG A 136 24.19 12.08 -14.91
C ARG A 136 24.44 11.62 -16.36
N GLY A 137 25.46 12.17 -17.02
CA GLY A 137 25.85 11.79 -18.37
C GLY A 137 25.13 12.57 -19.49
N GLY A 138 24.68 13.79 -19.18
CA GLY A 138 24.17 14.76 -20.16
C GLY A 138 25.26 15.48 -20.97
#